data_AF-A0A4Q9KW16-F1
#
_entry.id   AF-A0A4Q9KW16-F1
#
_cell.length_a   1.000
_cell.length_b   1.000
_cell.length_c   1.000
_cell.angle_alpha   90.00
_cell.angle_beta   90.00
_cell.angle_gamma   90.00
#
_symmetry.space_group_name_H-M   'P 1'
#
loop_
_entity.id
_entity.type
_entity.pdbx_description
1 polymer ?
#
loop_
_entity_poly.entity_id
_entity_poly.type
_entity_poly.pdbx_seq_one_letter_code
_entity_poly.pdbx_strand_id
1 'polypeptide(L)'
;MLPENIFNIFYSFEFIGNFLFSIDWKLSLEYLSFTKNFLKYFENYLKIVEVNLINFYFFISLCSRNKIDINIVYKYYINYYLNIGGYDEVFNIINDLKCDYIVDDSKFIDYCIKNYENIRNRFVSCEMLKKQPFWFISVIFNLKNNFYISENDIFMALKYASKRKWYEQIFKYLIKYDEIDKSVLAKSLCVIEEIKNDKTMMSDIFAFFSNKICEKLTKMYKKEVL
;
A
#
# COMPACT_ATOMS: atom_id res chain seq x y z
N MET A 1 21.62 14.22 40.00
CA MET A 1 22.19 15.10 38.96
C MET A 1 23.17 14.28 38.16
N LEU A 2 23.05 14.23 36.83
CA LEU A 2 24.13 13.69 35.99
C LEU A 2 25.35 14.63 36.13
N PRO A 3 26.57 14.11 36.34
CA PRO A 3 27.77 14.94 36.41
C PRO A 3 27.90 15.83 35.16
N GLU A 4 28.28 17.10 35.32
CA GLU A 4 28.49 18.07 34.23
C GLU A 4 29.33 17.51 33.08
N ASN A 5 30.32 16.66 33.39
CA ASN A 5 31.18 16.00 32.41
C ASN A 5 30.40 15.10 31.43
N ILE A 6 29.33 14.43 31.87
CA ILE A 6 28.50 13.60 30.98
C ILE A 6 27.69 14.50 30.04
N PHE A 7 27.21 15.65 30.53
CA PHE A 7 26.46 16.62 29.74
C PHE A 7 27.32 17.23 28.62
N ASN A 8 28.57 17.60 28.94
CA ASN A 8 29.53 18.14 27.97
C ASN A 8 29.91 17.13 26.88
N ILE A 9 29.96 15.83 27.20
CA ILE A 9 30.21 14.77 26.21
C ILE A 9 29.04 14.69 25.23
N PHE A 10 27.79 14.68 25.69
CA PHE A 10 26.63 14.61 24.79
C PHE A 10 26.56 15.81 23.82
N TYR A 11 26.80 17.03 24.29
CA TYR A 11 26.88 18.21 23.42
C TYR A 11 27.99 18.09 22.37
N SER A 12 29.13 17.50 22.74
CA SER A 12 30.25 17.29 21.82
C SER A 12 29.87 16.31 20.69
N PHE A 13 29.10 15.26 21.00
CA PHE A 13 28.60 14.33 19.98
C PHE A 13 27.63 15.00 19.00
N GLU A 14 26.66 15.77 19.49
CA GLU A 14 25.71 16.47 18.60
C GLU A 14 26.42 17.52 17.75
N PHE A 15 27.38 18.25 18.33
CA PHE A 15 28.18 19.24 17.61
C PHE A 15 28.99 18.59 16.47
N ILE A 16 29.69 17.49 16.73
CA ILE A 16 30.44 16.74 15.71
C ILE A 16 29.48 16.22 14.63
N GLY A 17 28.34 15.64 15.02
CA GLY A 17 27.34 15.18 14.06
C GLY A 17 26.85 16.30 13.14
N ASN A 18 26.50 17.46 13.69
CA ASN A 18 26.08 18.62 12.90
C ASN A 18 27.19 19.19 12.01
N PHE A 19 28.44 19.19 12.49
CA PHE A 19 29.59 19.57 11.67
C PHE A 19 29.77 18.61 10.49
N LEU A 20 29.71 17.30 10.76
CA LEU A 20 29.78 16.26 9.72
C LEU A 20 28.64 16.40 8.71
N PHE A 21 27.44 16.80 9.13
CA PHE A 21 26.30 16.96 8.22
C PHE A 21 26.57 17.93 7.08
N SER A 22 27.23 19.05 7.41
CA SER A 22 27.61 20.08 6.44
C SER A 22 28.66 19.60 5.43
N ILE A 23 29.36 18.50 5.72
CA ILE A 23 30.39 17.91 4.86
C ILE A 23 29.79 16.73 4.09
N ASP A 24 29.28 15.75 4.82
CA ASP A 24 28.62 14.55 4.31
C ASP A 24 27.58 14.05 5.33
N TRP A 25 26.31 14.22 4.98
CA TRP A 25 25.19 13.79 5.81
C TRP A 25 25.13 12.28 6.06
N LYS A 26 25.68 11.44 5.16
CA LYS A 26 25.74 9.98 5.34
C LYS A 26 26.73 9.65 6.45
N LEU A 27 27.92 10.26 6.41
CA LEU A 27 28.93 10.11 7.45
C LEU A 27 28.40 10.58 8.80
N SER A 28 27.67 11.70 8.81
CA SER A 28 27.01 12.20 10.02
C SER A 28 25.99 11.20 10.59
N LEU A 29 25.12 10.60 9.78
CA LEU A 29 24.17 9.59 10.25
C LEU A 29 24.85 8.33 10.78
N GLU A 30 25.90 7.86 10.11
CA GLU A 30 26.70 6.72 10.60
C GLU A 30 27.32 7.04 11.95
N TYR A 31 27.88 8.25 12.13
CA TYR A 31 28.41 8.69 13.41
C TYR A 31 27.32 8.79 14.50
N LEU A 32 26.16 9.35 14.16
CA LEU A 32 25.05 9.52 15.08
C LEU A 32 24.34 8.19 15.40
N SER A 33 24.59 7.12 14.64
CA SER A 33 24.02 5.79 14.87
C SER A 33 24.43 5.16 16.21
N PHE A 34 25.58 5.58 16.75
CA PHE A 34 26.07 5.15 18.06
C PHE A 34 25.38 5.86 19.23
N THR A 35 24.50 6.83 18.96
CA THR A 35 23.85 7.64 19.99
C THR A 35 22.46 7.11 20.36
N LYS A 36 22.03 7.33 21.61
CA LYS A 36 20.67 6.97 22.07
C LYS A 36 19.56 7.74 21.34
N ASN A 37 19.88 8.89 20.75
CA ASN A 37 18.94 9.76 20.03
C ASN A 37 18.92 9.50 18.52
N PHE A 38 19.55 8.42 18.05
CA PHE A 38 19.72 8.16 16.62
C PHE A 38 18.41 8.22 15.82
N LEU A 39 17.31 7.63 16.33
CA LEU A 39 16.02 7.65 15.64
C LEU A 39 15.53 9.07 15.34
N LYS A 40 15.74 10.00 16.27
CA LYS A 40 15.35 11.42 16.10
C LYS A 40 16.17 12.07 14.97
N TYR A 41 17.47 11.81 14.91
CA TYR A 41 18.32 12.33 13.82
C TYR A 41 17.96 11.69 12.48
N PHE A 42 17.76 10.38 12.47
CA PHE A 42 17.33 9.63 11.31
C PHE A 42 16.05 10.22 10.69
N GLU A 43 15.01 10.44 11.49
CA GLU A 43 13.75 11.04 11.02
C GLU A 43 13.89 12.49 10.56
N ASN A 44 14.77 13.27 11.20
CA ASN A 44 15.05 14.64 10.75
C ASN A 44 15.80 14.66 9.42
N TYR A 45 16.75 13.76 9.23
CA TYR A 45 17.54 13.69 8.01
C TYR A 45 16.70 13.19 6.85
N LEU A 46 15.80 12.23 7.08
CA LEU A 46 14.79 11.83 6.11
C LEU A 46 14.02 13.04 5.55
N LYS A 47 13.78 14.08 6.36
CA LYS A 47 13.00 15.26 5.97
C LYS A 47 13.79 16.32 5.20
N ILE A 48 15.11 16.38 5.38
CA ILE A 48 15.97 17.47 4.88
C ILE A 48 16.80 17.02 3.69
N VAL A 49 17.19 15.74 3.66
CA VAL A 49 17.96 15.16 2.56
C VAL A 49 17.08 15.01 1.32
N GLU A 50 17.68 15.20 0.16
CA GLU A 50 17.02 15.01 -1.13
C GLU A 50 16.42 13.62 -1.26
N VAL A 51 15.17 13.57 -1.73
CA VAL A 51 14.41 12.34 -1.93
C VAL A 51 14.73 11.76 -3.31
N ASN A 52 15.55 10.70 -3.33
CA ASN A 52 15.84 9.92 -4.54
C ASN A 52 16.13 8.44 -4.19
N LEU A 53 16.11 7.56 -5.19
CA LEU A 53 16.27 6.12 -4.97
C LEU A 53 17.64 5.74 -4.37
N ILE A 54 18.70 6.48 -4.66
CA ILE A 54 20.04 6.21 -4.09
C ILE A 54 19.99 6.42 -2.57
N ASN A 55 19.41 7.53 -2.12
CA ASN A 55 19.27 7.85 -0.71
C ASN A 55 18.25 6.92 -0.02
N PHE A 56 17.18 6.54 -0.71
CA PHE A 56 16.24 5.53 -0.25
C PHE A 56 16.96 4.24 0.18
N TYR A 57 17.72 3.62 -0.72
CA TYR A 57 18.41 2.36 -0.41
C TYR A 57 19.46 2.52 0.70
N PHE A 58 20.10 3.69 0.81
CA PHE A 58 20.97 3.99 1.94
C PHE A 58 20.20 3.97 3.27
N PHE A 59 19.07 4.67 3.37
CA PHE A 59 18.23 4.67 4.58
C PHE A 59 17.71 3.28 4.93
N ILE A 60 17.28 2.50 3.94
CA ILE A 60 16.86 1.10 4.11
C ILE A 60 17.99 0.24 4.70
N SER A 61 19.21 0.35 4.15
CA SER A 61 20.39 -0.36 4.67
C SER A 61 20.71 0.05 6.11
N LEU A 62 20.59 1.34 6.42
CA LEU A 62 20.83 1.88 7.75
C LEU A 62 19.79 1.39 8.77
N CYS A 63 18.52 1.30 8.37
CA CYS A 63 17.46 0.69 9.19
C CYS A 63 17.80 -0.76 9.55
N SER A 64 18.20 -1.55 8.56
CA SER A 64 18.54 -2.96 8.75
C SER A 64 19.71 -3.16 9.73
N ARG A 65 20.75 -2.33 9.63
CA ARG A 65 21.94 -2.42 10.51
C ARG A 65 21.63 -1.99 11.95
N ASN A 66 20.76 -1.00 12.12
CA ASN A 66 20.46 -0.41 13.42
C ASN A 66 19.14 -0.91 14.05
N LYS A 67 18.51 -1.93 13.46
CA LYS A 67 17.22 -2.49 13.91
C LYS A 67 16.10 -1.45 14.04
N ILE A 68 16.08 -0.47 13.13
CA ILE A 68 15.00 0.51 13.01
C ILE A 68 13.91 -0.08 12.12
N ASP A 69 12.65 0.23 12.43
CA ASP A 69 11.53 -0.10 11.54
C ASP A 69 11.68 0.58 10.18
N ILE A 70 11.90 -0.26 9.17
CA ILE A 70 12.08 0.11 7.77
C ILE A 70 10.84 0.82 7.19
N ASN A 71 9.65 0.57 7.75
CA ASN A 71 8.39 1.16 7.28
C ASN A 71 8.35 2.69 7.42
N ILE A 72 9.16 3.27 8.31
CA ILE A 72 9.30 4.73 8.43
C ILE A 72 9.83 5.32 7.12
N VAL A 73 10.83 4.68 6.49
CA VAL A 73 11.43 5.11 5.22
C VAL A 73 10.43 4.93 4.08
N TYR A 74 9.82 3.74 3.97
CA TYR A 74 8.79 3.47 2.96
C TYR A 74 7.67 4.50 3.00
N LYS A 75 7.09 4.73 4.19
CA LYS A 75 6.01 5.70 4.38
C LYS A 75 6.43 7.10 3.96
N TYR A 76 7.63 7.54 4.35
CA TYR A 76 8.11 8.88 4.00
C TYR A 76 8.27 9.05 2.48
N TYR A 77 9.02 8.15 1.84
CA TYR A 77 9.29 8.22 0.40
C TYR A 77 8.04 8.03 -0.46
N ILE A 78 7.17 7.07 -0.11
CA ILE A 78 5.92 6.87 -0.82
C ILE A 78 5.04 8.12 -0.73
N ASN A 79 4.87 8.70 0.46
CA ASN A 79 4.04 9.90 0.62
C ASN A 79 4.62 11.09 -0.15
N TYR A 80 5.95 11.25 -0.17
CA TYR A 80 6.60 12.27 -0.98
C TYR A 80 6.24 12.12 -2.47
N TYR A 81 6.47 10.93 -3.04
CA TYR A 81 6.23 10.69 -4.46
C TYR A 81 4.73 10.75 -4.82
N LEU A 82 3.84 10.29 -3.94
CA LEU A 82 2.39 10.47 -4.11
C LEU A 82 2.01 11.95 -4.23
N ASN A 83 2.59 12.81 -3.40
CA ASN A 83 2.27 14.24 -3.37
C ASN A 83 2.71 14.96 -4.66
N ILE A 84 3.85 14.57 -5.24
CA ILE A 84 4.36 15.18 -6.47
C ILE A 84 3.91 14.46 -7.75
N GLY A 85 3.16 13.36 -7.64
CA GLY A 85 2.70 12.56 -8.78
C GLY A 85 3.76 11.63 -9.38
N GLY A 86 4.83 11.31 -8.66
CA GLY A 86 5.88 10.35 -9.03
C GLY A 86 5.44 8.89 -8.87
N TYR A 87 4.40 8.48 -9.59
CA TYR A 87 3.77 7.17 -9.37
C TYR A 87 4.65 5.99 -9.82
N ASP A 88 5.53 6.18 -10.80
CA ASP A 88 6.51 5.16 -11.19
C ASP A 88 7.51 4.90 -10.06
N GLU A 89 7.94 5.93 -9.33
CA GLU A 89 8.81 5.80 -8.16
C GLU A 89 8.08 5.15 -6.99
N VAL A 90 6.83 5.54 -6.71
CA VAL A 90 5.98 4.84 -5.74
C VAL A 90 5.92 3.35 -6.07
N PHE A 91 5.71 3.01 -7.34
CA PHE A 91 5.67 1.63 -7.80
C PHE A 91 6.99 0.90 -7.56
N ASN A 92 8.13 1.50 -7.93
CA ASN A 92 9.45 0.92 -7.73
C ASN A 92 9.73 0.64 -6.24
N ILE A 93 9.29 1.53 -5.35
CA ILE A 93 9.46 1.38 -3.90
C ILE A 93 8.58 0.25 -3.35
N ILE A 94 7.31 0.17 -3.77
CA ILE A 94 6.40 -0.89 -3.32
C ILE A 94 6.86 -2.27 -3.83
N ASN A 95 7.53 -2.32 -4.99
CA ASN A 95 8.09 -3.54 -5.55
C ASN A 95 9.33 -4.06 -4.78
N ASP A 96 9.84 -3.31 -3.79
CA ASP A 96 10.81 -3.86 -2.85
C ASP A 96 10.12 -4.86 -1.91
N LEU A 97 10.61 -6.11 -1.87
CA LEU A 97 9.99 -7.23 -1.14
C LEU A 97 9.77 -6.97 0.36
N LYS A 98 10.56 -6.07 0.96
CA LYS A 98 10.47 -5.71 2.38
C LYS A 98 9.44 -4.62 2.66
N CYS A 99 8.78 -4.07 1.63
CA CYS A 99 7.70 -3.11 1.80
C CYS A 99 6.44 -3.82 2.28
N ASP A 100 6.00 -3.47 3.50
CA ASP A 100 4.71 -3.86 4.07
C ASP A 100 3.76 -2.66 4.20
N TYR A 101 4.18 -1.48 3.73
CA TYR A 101 3.37 -0.27 3.78
C TYR A 101 2.22 -0.33 2.76
N ILE A 102 0.99 -0.24 3.27
CA ILE A 102 -0.22 -0.23 2.45
C ILE A 102 -0.41 1.16 1.85
N VAL A 103 -0.38 1.24 0.53
CA VAL A 103 -0.62 2.49 -0.21
C VAL A 103 -2.09 2.63 -0.53
N ASP A 104 -2.70 3.65 0.05
CA ASP A 104 -4.13 3.92 -0.05
C ASP A 104 -4.40 5.35 -0.58
N ASP A 105 -3.93 5.60 -1.79
CA ASP A 105 -4.14 6.85 -2.53
C ASP A 105 -5.01 6.62 -3.78
N SER A 106 -6.03 7.46 -3.99
CA SER A 106 -6.95 7.30 -5.13
C SER A 106 -6.25 7.49 -6.47
N LYS A 107 -5.43 8.54 -6.59
CA LYS A 107 -4.86 8.94 -7.87
C LYS A 107 -3.82 7.92 -8.31
N PHE A 108 -3.03 7.40 -7.37
CA PHE A 108 -2.10 6.31 -7.62
C PHE A 108 -2.83 5.04 -8.06
N ILE A 109 -3.90 4.64 -7.38
CA ILE A 109 -4.68 3.45 -7.77
C ILE A 109 -5.29 3.62 -9.16
N ASP A 110 -5.86 4.78 -9.47
CA ASP A 110 -6.41 5.09 -10.80
C ASP A 110 -5.31 5.05 -11.88
N TYR A 111 -4.11 5.57 -11.57
CA TYR A 111 -2.93 5.46 -12.42
C TYR A 111 -2.55 3.98 -12.64
N CYS A 112 -2.53 3.17 -11.59
CA CYS A 112 -2.19 1.74 -11.70
C CYS A 112 -3.20 0.98 -12.56
N ILE A 113 -4.50 1.23 -12.39
CA ILE A 113 -5.55 0.59 -13.21
C ILE A 113 -5.40 1.01 -14.69
N LYS A 114 -5.09 2.29 -14.95
CA LYS A 114 -4.91 2.80 -16.32
C LYS A 114 -3.68 2.20 -17.00
N ASN A 115 -2.61 1.94 -16.26
CA ASN A 115 -1.33 1.46 -16.78
C ASN A 115 -1.07 -0.02 -16.45
N TYR A 116 -2.10 -0.78 -16.07
CA TYR A 116 -1.93 -2.12 -15.49
C TYR A 116 -1.12 -3.06 -16.37
N GLU A 117 -1.32 -3.09 -17.69
CA GLU A 117 -0.53 -3.99 -18.58
C GLU A 117 0.98 -3.69 -18.52
N ASN A 118 1.36 -2.40 -18.54
CA ASN A 118 2.76 -1.99 -18.42
C ASN A 118 3.33 -2.37 -17.06
N ILE A 119 2.53 -2.21 -16.01
CA ILE A 119 2.92 -2.52 -14.62
C ILE A 119 3.00 -4.05 -14.45
N ARG A 120 2.05 -4.81 -15.01
CA ARG A 120 1.96 -6.29 -14.99
C ARG A 120 3.24 -6.92 -15.49
N ASN A 121 3.78 -6.41 -16.59
CA ASN A 121 5.02 -6.93 -17.19
C ASN A 121 6.27 -6.63 -16.35
N ARG A 122 6.20 -5.67 -15.40
CA ARG A 122 7.28 -5.37 -14.46
C ARG A 122 7.25 -6.27 -13.21
N PHE A 123 6.22 -7.10 -13.01
CA PHE A 123 6.17 -8.05 -11.89
C PHE A 123 6.99 -9.31 -12.19
N VAL A 124 7.92 -9.64 -11.29
CA VAL A 124 8.71 -10.88 -11.38
C VAL A 124 8.28 -11.91 -10.32
N SER A 125 7.33 -11.61 -9.42
CA SER A 125 6.78 -12.65 -8.52
C SER A 125 5.30 -12.47 -8.18
N CYS A 126 4.56 -13.59 -8.20
CA CYS A 126 3.15 -13.67 -7.83
C CYS A 126 2.87 -13.36 -6.35
N GLU A 127 3.89 -13.31 -5.48
CA GLU A 127 3.73 -13.01 -4.06
C GLU A 127 3.40 -11.53 -3.79
N MET A 128 3.87 -10.61 -4.64
CA MET A 128 3.61 -9.17 -4.46
C MET A 128 2.19 -8.76 -4.86
N LEU A 129 1.60 -9.45 -5.84
CA LEU A 129 0.17 -9.32 -6.16
C LEU A 129 -0.72 -9.71 -4.98
N LYS A 130 -0.17 -10.43 -3.99
CA LYS A 130 -0.89 -10.82 -2.78
C LYS A 130 -0.92 -9.74 -1.69
N LYS A 131 -0.21 -8.62 -1.85
CA LYS A 131 -0.22 -7.48 -0.92
C LYS A 131 -1.17 -6.39 -1.41
N GLN A 132 -1.87 -5.70 -0.50
CA GLN A 132 -2.64 -4.51 -0.87
C GLN A 132 -1.70 -3.43 -1.45
N PRO A 133 -2.12 -2.64 -2.45
CA PRO A 133 -3.44 -2.59 -3.11
C PRO A 133 -3.58 -3.47 -4.37
N PHE A 134 -2.64 -4.38 -4.66
CA PHE A 134 -2.57 -5.05 -5.95
C PHE A 134 -3.71 -6.02 -6.24
N TRP A 135 -4.25 -6.72 -5.23
CA TRP A 135 -5.49 -7.49 -5.38
C TRP A 135 -6.63 -6.64 -5.93
N PHE A 136 -6.81 -5.45 -5.36
CA PHE A 136 -7.84 -4.51 -5.79
C PHE A 136 -7.60 -4.07 -7.24
N ILE A 137 -6.36 -3.66 -7.56
CA ILE A 137 -6.00 -3.21 -8.90
C ILE A 137 -6.24 -4.32 -9.94
N SER A 138 -5.81 -5.55 -9.64
CA SER A 138 -5.95 -6.71 -10.53
C SER A 138 -7.42 -7.07 -10.78
N VAL A 139 -8.24 -7.13 -9.72
CA VAL A 139 -9.68 -7.40 -9.85
C VAL A 139 -10.38 -6.31 -10.65
N ILE A 140 -10.12 -5.04 -10.37
CA ILE A 140 -10.74 -3.94 -11.13
C ILE A 140 -10.32 -3.98 -12.60
N PHE A 141 -9.04 -4.25 -12.87
CA PHE A 141 -8.55 -4.38 -14.24
C PHE A 141 -9.24 -5.52 -15.00
N ASN A 142 -9.29 -6.71 -14.41
CA ASN A 142 -9.92 -7.87 -15.04
C ASN A 142 -11.42 -7.62 -15.26
N LEU A 143 -12.10 -7.01 -14.28
CA LEU A 143 -13.52 -6.65 -14.40
C LEU A 143 -13.73 -5.66 -15.55
N LYS A 144 -12.91 -4.61 -15.63
CA LYS A 144 -13.03 -3.55 -16.64
C LYS A 144 -12.85 -4.08 -18.06
N ASN A 145 -11.95 -5.04 -18.25
CA ASN A 145 -11.60 -5.62 -19.53
C ASN A 145 -12.34 -6.93 -19.84
N ASN A 146 -13.30 -7.31 -18.98
CA ASN A 146 -14.09 -8.53 -19.14
C ASN A 146 -13.23 -9.81 -19.24
N PHE A 147 -12.16 -9.85 -18.45
CA PHE A 147 -11.31 -11.02 -18.30
C PHE A 147 -11.82 -11.93 -17.18
N TYR A 148 -11.43 -13.20 -17.25
CA TYR A 148 -11.73 -14.17 -16.19
C TYR A 148 -11.18 -13.69 -14.84
N ILE A 149 -11.98 -13.90 -13.80
CA ILE A 149 -11.62 -13.60 -12.42
C ILE A 149 -12.01 -14.79 -11.56
N SER A 150 -11.08 -15.29 -10.76
CA SER A 150 -11.41 -16.38 -9.85
C SER A 150 -12.18 -15.87 -8.63
N GLU A 151 -12.99 -16.73 -8.03
CA GLU A 151 -13.66 -16.46 -6.76
C GLU A 151 -12.67 -16.01 -5.67
N ASN A 152 -11.46 -16.60 -5.67
CA ASN A 152 -10.42 -16.28 -4.70
C ASN A 152 -9.87 -14.86 -4.89
N ASP A 153 -9.69 -14.38 -6.12
CA ASP A 153 -9.17 -13.03 -6.37
C ASP A 153 -10.11 -11.97 -5.83
N ILE A 154 -11.42 -12.15 -6.05
CA ILE A 154 -12.46 -11.26 -5.53
C ILE A 154 -12.58 -11.36 -4.02
N PHE A 155 -12.52 -12.58 -3.47
CA PHE A 155 -12.49 -12.77 -2.02
C PHE A 155 -11.35 -11.98 -1.39
N MET A 156 -10.13 -12.10 -1.92
CA MET A 156 -8.97 -11.40 -1.40
C MET A 156 -9.12 -9.89 -1.57
N ALA A 157 -9.55 -9.40 -2.74
CA ALA A 157 -9.75 -7.97 -2.97
C ALA A 157 -10.78 -7.34 -2.03
N LEU A 158 -11.89 -8.05 -1.74
CA LEU A 158 -12.94 -7.58 -0.82
C LEU A 158 -12.52 -7.71 0.65
N LYS A 159 -11.89 -8.82 1.05
CA LYS A 159 -11.38 -9.04 2.41
C LYS A 159 -10.40 -7.94 2.82
N TYR A 160 -9.53 -7.56 1.88
CA TYR A 160 -8.50 -6.57 2.09
C TYR A 160 -8.91 -5.15 1.70
N ALA A 161 -10.13 -4.90 1.22
CA ALA A 161 -10.53 -3.54 0.96
C ALA A 161 -10.63 -2.74 2.28
N SER A 162 -9.85 -1.67 2.43
CA SER A 162 -9.84 -0.81 3.62
C SER A 162 -10.88 0.31 3.54
N LYS A 163 -11.27 0.73 2.33
CA LYS A 163 -12.13 1.89 2.09
C LYS A 163 -13.45 1.55 1.40
N ARG A 164 -14.51 2.24 1.81
CA ARG A 164 -15.85 2.24 1.19
C ARG A 164 -15.81 2.32 -0.34
N LYS A 165 -15.03 3.26 -0.89
CA LYS A 165 -14.96 3.48 -2.35
C LYS A 165 -14.52 2.22 -3.12
N TRP A 166 -13.66 1.38 -2.53
CA TRP A 166 -13.13 0.19 -3.17
C TRP A 166 -14.19 -0.89 -3.28
N TYR A 167 -14.93 -1.12 -2.19
CA TYR A 167 -16.12 -1.96 -2.22
C TYR A 167 -17.10 -1.50 -3.29
N GLU A 168 -17.44 -0.20 -3.31
CA GLU A 168 -18.36 0.36 -4.30
C GLU A 168 -17.88 0.15 -5.73
N GLN A 169 -16.59 0.33 -6.01
CA GLN A 169 -16.04 0.11 -7.35
C GLN A 169 -16.12 -1.36 -7.76
N ILE A 170 -15.68 -2.31 -6.92
CA ILE A 170 -15.76 -3.75 -7.23
C ILE A 170 -17.20 -4.14 -7.51
N PHE A 171 -18.15 -3.78 -6.63
CA PHE A 171 -19.54 -4.17 -6.80
C PHE A 171 -20.20 -3.50 -8.02
N LYS A 172 -19.93 -2.22 -8.28
CA LYS A 172 -20.42 -1.55 -9.50
C LYS A 172 -19.99 -2.31 -10.76
N TYR A 173 -18.76 -2.80 -10.80
CA TYR A 173 -18.27 -3.57 -11.93
C TYR A 173 -18.88 -4.98 -12.01
N LEU A 174 -18.97 -5.70 -10.88
CA LEU A 174 -19.63 -7.01 -10.82
C LEU A 174 -21.08 -6.96 -11.31
N ILE A 175 -21.78 -5.87 -11.01
CA ILE A 175 -23.17 -5.67 -11.45
C ILE A 175 -23.23 -5.26 -12.92
N LYS A 176 -22.35 -4.35 -13.36
CA LYS A 176 -22.37 -3.77 -14.72
C LYS A 176 -22.08 -4.78 -15.83
N TYR A 177 -21.17 -5.74 -15.63
CA TYR A 177 -20.70 -6.62 -16.71
C TYR A 177 -21.41 -7.96 -16.75
N ASP A 178 -22.04 -8.32 -17.86
CA ASP A 178 -22.95 -9.47 -17.93
C ASP A 178 -22.25 -10.85 -17.87
N GLU A 179 -20.97 -10.94 -18.24
CA GLU A 179 -20.21 -12.20 -18.33
C GLU A 179 -19.53 -12.62 -17.02
N ILE A 180 -19.96 -12.08 -15.87
CA ILE A 180 -19.44 -12.48 -14.57
C ILE A 180 -20.03 -13.82 -14.16
N ASP A 181 -19.16 -14.76 -13.76
CA ASP A 181 -19.56 -16.07 -13.26
C ASP A 181 -20.50 -15.96 -12.05
N LYS A 182 -21.52 -16.83 -12.02
CA LYS A 182 -22.45 -16.97 -10.88
C LYS A 182 -21.71 -17.28 -9.59
N SER A 183 -20.67 -18.11 -9.67
CA SER A 183 -19.87 -18.54 -8.53
C SER A 183 -19.19 -17.34 -7.85
N VAL A 184 -18.63 -16.45 -8.65
CA VAL A 184 -18.05 -15.17 -8.24
C VAL A 184 -19.08 -14.26 -7.58
N LEU A 185 -20.27 -14.13 -8.16
CA LEU A 185 -21.36 -13.33 -7.59
C LEU A 185 -21.84 -13.90 -6.25
N ALA A 186 -21.98 -15.22 -6.16
CA ALA A 186 -22.36 -15.91 -4.93
C ALA A 186 -21.29 -15.73 -3.83
N LYS A 187 -20.00 -15.89 -4.18
CA LYS A 187 -18.90 -15.68 -3.23
C LYS A 187 -18.85 -14.22 -2.75
N SER A 188 -19.13 -13.26 -3.62
CA SER A 188 -19.21 -11.85 -3.27
C SER A 188 -20.30 -11.58 -2.21
N LEU A 189 -21.45 -12.23 -2.31
CA LEU A 189 -22.52 -12.14 -1.30
C LEU A 189 -22.07 -12.71 0.06
N CYS A 190 -21.40 -13.86 0.07
CA CYS A 190 -20.87 -14.44 1.30
C CYS A 190 -19.90 -13.47 2.01
N VAL A 191 -19.00 -12.83 1.25
CA VAL A 191 -18.04 -11.88 1.80
C VAL A 191 -18.72 -10.62 2.35
N ILE A 192 -19.78 -10.14 1.71
CA ILE A 192 -20.56 -9.03 2.25
C ILE A 192 -21.11 -9.37 3.64
N GLU A 193 -21.69 -10.55 3.81
CA GLU A 193 -22.22 -11.00 5.11
C GLU A 193 -21.12 -11.17 6.16
N GLU A 194 -19.95 -11.70 5.79
CA GLU A 194 -18.78 -11.76 6.67
C GLU A 194 -18.34 -10.36 7.14
N ILE A 195 -18.18 -9.40 6.22
CA ILE A 195 -17.73 -8.04 6.55
C ILE A 195 -18.77 -7.27 7.37
N LYS A 196 -20.06 -7.49 7.11
CA LYS A 196 -21.17 -6.84 7.83
C LYS A 196 -21.17 -7.19 9.32
N ASN A 197 -20.73 -8.39 9.67
CA ASN A 197 -20.58 -8.81 11.07
C ASN A 197 -19.37 -8.17 11.76
N ASP A 198 -18.34 -7.80 11.00
CA ASP A 198 -17.08 -7.24 11.53
C ASP A 198 -17.03 -5.70 11.55
N LYS A 199 -17.86 -4.99 10.78
CA LYS A 199 -17.73 -3.52 10.59
C LYS A 199 -19.06 -2.77 10.68
N THR A 200 -19.20 -1.93 11.71
CA THR A 200 -20.36 -1.06 12.01
C THR A 200 -20.65 0.08 11.01
N MET A 201 -19.94 0.20 9.88
CA MET A 201 -19.97 1.43 9.04
C MET A 201 -20.46 1.30 7.59
N MET A 202 -20.98 0.15 7.12
CA MET A 202 -21.33 0.00 5.68
C MET A 202 -22.63 -0.77 5.37
N SER A 203 -23.57 -0.88 6.32
CA SER A 203 -24.82 -1.65 6.14
C SER A 203 -25.60 -1.28 4.88
N ASP A 204 -25.73 0.02 4.59
CA ASP A 204 -26.65 0.51 3.55
C ASP A 204 -26.15 0.21 2.14
N ILE A 205 -24.83 0.33 1.94
CA ILE A 205 -24.16 0.01 0.68
C ILE A 205 -24.22 -1.49 0.42
N PHE A 206 -23.91 -2.27 1.44
CA PHE A 206 -23.92 -3.72 1.35
C PHE A 206 -25.33 -4.23 1.10
N ALA A 207 -26.35 -3.66 1.71
CA ALA A 207 -27.75 -3.97 1.40
C ALA A 207 -28.07 -3.63 -0.07
N PHE A 208 -27.70 -2.43 -0.54
CA PHE A 208 -27.92 -2.02 -1.93
C PHE A 208 -27.26 -2.98 -2.94
N PHE A 209 -25.98 -3.27 -2.77
CA PHE A 209 -25.25 -4.12 -3.71
C PHE A 209 -25.65 -5.59 -3.59
N SER A 210 -25.94 -6.10 -2.39
CA SER A 210 -26.44 -7.47 -2.22
C SER A 210 -27.74 -7.66 -3.00
N ASN A 211 -28.68 -6.72 -2.89
CA ASN A 211 -29.93 -6.77 -3.66
C ASN A 211 -29.66 -6.80 -5.17
N LYS A 212 -28.73 -5.96 -5.67
CA LYS A 212 -28.39 -5.95 -7.09
C LYS A 212 -27.70 -7.22 -7.58
N ILE A 213 -26.83 -7.81 -6.76
CA ILE A 213 -26.20 -9.10 -7.08
C ILE A 213 -27.27 -10.21 -7.08
N CYS A 214 -28.17 -10.24 -6.10
CA CYS A 214 -29.29 -11.20 -6.05
C CYS A 214 -30.23 -11.07 -7.27
N GLU A 215 -30.59 -9.84 -7.66
CA GLU A 215 -31.38 -9.58 -8.87
C GLU A 215 -30.70 -10.18 -10.11
N LYS A 216 -29.38 -9.99 -10.23
CA LYS A 216 -28.59 -10.48 -11.36
C LYS A 216 -28.49 -12.01 -11.37
N LEU A 217 -28.12 -12.62 -10.25
CA LEU A 217 -28.08 -14.08 -10.09
C LEU A 217 -29.42 -14.71 -10.47
N THR A 218 -30.53 -14.15 -9.97
CA THR A 218 -31.88 -14.64 -10.28
C THR A 218 -32.16 -14.62 -11.78
N LYS A 219 -31.78 -13.55 -12.49
CA LYS A 219 -31.92 -13.48 -13.95
C LYS A 219 -31.08 -14.53 -14.66
N MET A 220 -29.85 -14.78 -14.21
CA MET A 220 -28.97 -15.78 -14.82
C MET A 220 -29.49 -17.21 -14.59
N TYR A 221 -30.03 -17.53 -13.42
CA TYR A 221 -30.67 -18.84 -13.18
C TYR A 221 -31.95 -19.02 -14.01
N LYS A 222 -32.78 -17.98 -14.16
CA LYS A 222 -33.99 -18.07 -14.99
C LYS A 222 -33.68 -18.32 -16.47
N LYS A 223 -32.57 -17.81 -16.99
CA LYS A 223 -32.16 -18.03 -18.39
C LYS A 223 -31.71 -19.46 -18.69
N GLU A 224 -31.27 -20.22 -17.69
CA GLU A 224 -30.80 -21.61 -17.88
C GLU A 224 -31.93 -22.66 -17.80
N VAL A 225 -33.09 -22.27 -17.27
CA VAL A 225 -34.25 -23.16 -17.11
C VAL A 225 -35.18 -23.09 -18.35
N LEU A 226 -34.91 -22.18 -19.28
CA LEU A 226 -35.63 -21.98 -20.54
C LEU A 226 -34.79 -22.47 -21.73
#